data_AF-A0A953TWT1-F1
#
_entry.id   AF-A0A953TWT1-F1
#
_cell.length_a   1.000
_cell.length_b   1.000
_cell.length_c   1.000
_cell.angle_alpha   90.00
_cell.angle_beta   90.00
_cell.angle_gamma   90.00
#
_symmetry.space_group_name_H-M   'P 1'
#
loop_
_entity.id
_entity.type
_entity.pdbx_description
1 polymer ?
#
loop_
_entity_poly.entity_id
_entity_poly.type
_entity_poly.pdbx_seq_one_letter_code
_entity_poly.pdbx_strand_id
1 'polypeptide(L)' 'RDVLLAPIGFVSDHVEILYDIDIMFREYAKAKGVAVRRSESLNSSPLFIQALASIVTERMQSSAATALSGETR' A
#
# COMPACT_ATOMS: atom_id res chain seq x y z
N ARG A 1 9.86 -25.55 1.73
CA ARG A 1 9.40 -24.67 0.62
C ARG A 1 9.08 -23.31 1.22
N ASP A 2 9.50 -22.23 0.58
CA ASP A 2 9.36 -20.86 1.09
C ASP A 2 8.48 -20.03 0.17
N VAL A 3 7.61 -19.20 0.77
CA VAL A 3 6.70 -18.28 0.07
C VAL A 3 6.75 -16.90 0.74
N LEU A 4 6.81 -15.85 -0.07
CA LEU A 4 6.64 -14.47 0.35
C LEU A 4 5.33 -13.92 -0.23
N LEU A 5 4.45 -13.41 0.63
CA LEU A 5 3.22 -12.73 0.25
C LEU A 5 3.44 -11.21 0.24
N ALA A 6 2.98 -10.53 -0.81
CA ALA A 6 2.98 -9.07 -0.90
C ALA A 6 1.52 -8.59 -0.97
N PRO A 7 1.00 -7.87 0.04
CA PRO A 7 -0.34 -7.32 0.02
C PRO A 7 -0.38 -6.07 -0.87
N ILE A 8 -1.13 -6.12 -1.97
CA ILE A 8 -1.22 -5.02 -2.96
C ILE A 8 -2.58 -4.32 -2.92
N GLY A 9 -3.64 -5.00 -2.47
CA GLY A 9 -5.01 -4.48 -2.52
C GLY A 9 -5.31 -3.35 -1.53
N PHE A 10 -4.53 -3.24 -0.45
CA PHE A 10 -4.72 -2.21 0.57
C PHE A 10 -3.36 -1.77 1.16
N VAL A 11 -3.29 -0.54 1.64
CA VAL A 11 -2.02 0.08 2.06
C VAL A 11 -1.71 -0.10 3.55
N SER A 12 -2.70 -0.45 4.36
CA SER A 12 -2.56 -0.58 5.81
C SER A 12 -2.95 -1.97 6.29
N ASP A 13 -2.42 -2.37 7.45
CA ASP A 13 -2.87 -3.58 8.11
C ASP A 13 -4.34 -3.48 8.51
N HIS A 14 -5.07 -4.57 8.30
CA HIS A 14 -6.49 -4.75 8.60
C HIS A 14 -6.77 -6.26 8.75
N VAL A 15 -8.04 -6.66 8.89
CA VAL A 15 -8.42 -8.04 9.23
C VAL A 15 -7.82 -9.10 8.29
N GLU A 16 -7.81 -8.84 6.97
CA GLU A 16 -7.28 -9.77 5.97
C GLU A 16 -5.76 -10.00 6.15
N ILE A 17 -5.04 -9.01 6.67
CA ILE A 17 -3.59 -9.13 6.90
C ILE A 17 -3.32 -9.77 8.27
N LEU A 18 -3.85 -9.16 9.33
CA LEU A 18 -3.51 -9.51 10.71
C LEU A 18 -4.10 -10.84 11.15
N TYR A 19 -5.24 -11.25 10.57
CA TYR A 19 -5.89 -12.52 10.93
C TYR A 19 -5.75 -13.54 9.81
N ASP A 20 -6.28 -13.25 8.61
CA ASP A 20 -6.36 -14.26 7.55
C ASP A 20 -4.96 -14.70 7.09
N ILE A 21 -4.02 -13.77 6.90
CA ILE A 21 -2.66 -14.10 6.48
C ILE A 21 -1.78 -14.49 7.67
N ASP A 22 -1.66 -13.61 8.67
CA ASP A 22 -0.66 -13.76 9.73
C ASP A 22 -0.95 -14.92 10.70
N ILE A 23 -2.22 -15.30 10.84
CA ILE A 23 -2.64 -16.41 11.70
C ILE A 23 -3.11 -17.58 10.83
N MET A 24 -4.28 -17.46 10.20
CA MET A 24 -4.97 -18.60 9.59
C MET A 24 -4.16 -19.26 8.47
N PHE A 25 -3.69 -18.47 7.50
CA PHE A 25 -2.94 -19.00 6.36
C PHE A 25 -1.54 -19.49 6.75
N ARG A 26 -0.89 -18.80 7.69
CA ARG A 26 0.42 -19.20 8.20
C ARG A 26 0.36 -20.55 8.92
N GLU A 27 -0.66 -20.77 9.75
CA GLU A 27 -0.90 -22.05 10.42
C GLU A 27 -1.19 -23.17 9.41
N TYR A 28 -2.07 -22.90 8.45
CA TYR A 28 -2.38 -23.83 7.37
C TYR A 28 -1.14 -24.21 6.55
N ALA A 29 -0.29 -23.24 6.19
CA ALA A 29 0.93 -23.48 5.43
C ALA A 29 1.98 -24.25 6.24
N LYS A 30 2.11 -23.95 7.54
CA LYS A 30 3.02 -24.66 8.46
C LYS A 30 2.68 -26.14 8.55
N ALA A 31 1.39 -26.49 8.64
CA ALA A 31 0.93 -27.88 8.63
C ALA A 31 1.32 -28.65 7.36
N LYS A 32 1.68 -27.94 6.29
CA LYS A 32 2.11 -28.50 4.99
C LYS A 32 3.62 -28.38 4.74
N GLY A 33 4.42 -28.01 5.76
CA GLY A 33 5.86 -27.85 5.61
C GLY A 33 6.27 -26.65 4.74
N VAL A 34 5.39 -25.65 4.62
CA VAL A 34 5.65 -24.41 3.87
C VAL A 34 5.87 -23.26 4.85
N ALA A 35 7.01 -22.58 4.71
CA ALA A 35 7.29 -21.35 5.42
C ALA A 35 6.69 -20.16 4.66
N VAL A 36 5.85 -19.37 5.31
CA VAL A 36 5.21 -18.17 4.73
C VAL A 36 5.65 -16.93 5.49
N ARG A 37 6.16 -15.95 4.75
CA ARG A 37 6.43 -14.59 5.22
C ARG A 37 5.58 -13.60 4.40
N ARG A 38 5.40 -12.39 4.91
CA ARG A 38 4.84 -11.28 4.12
C ARG A 38 5.71 -10.04 4.25
N SER A 39 5.61 -9.13 3.30
CA SER A 39 6.10 -7.76 3.52
C SER A 39 5.22 -7.04 4.55
N GLU A 40 5.80 -6.02 5.19
CA GLU A 40 5.01 -5.06 5.95
C GLU A 40 4.00 -4.37 5.01
N SER A 41 2.83 -4.00 5.55
CA SER A 41 1.94 -3.07 4.86
C SER A 41 2.58 -1.68 4.85
N LEU A 42 2.17 -0.79 3.95
CA LEU A 42 2.76 0.55 3.87
C LEU A 42 2.53 1.35 5.15
N ASN A 43 1.37 1.18 5.82
CA ASN A 43 1.06 1.76 7.13
C ASN A 43 1.50 3.24 7.22
N SER A 44 2.33 3.59 8.20
CA SER A 44 2.89 4.93 8.43
C SER A 44 4.27 5.13 7.79
N SER A 45 4.61 4.35 6.76
CA SER A 45 5.87 4.47 6.02
C SER A 45 6.13 5.93 5.62
N PRO A 46 7.26 6.52 6.05
CA PRO A 46 7.60 7.90 5.69
C PRO A 46 7.69 8.10 4.18
N LEU A 47 8.16 7.09 3.44
CA LEU A 47 8.26 7.14 1.99
C LEU A 47 6.88 7.12 1.32
N PHE A 48 5.94 6.32 1.85
CA PHE A 48 4.57 6.29 1.34
C PHE A 48 3.86 7.63 1.57
N ILE A 49 4.01 8.21 2.76
CA ILE A 49 3.45 9.54 3.08
C ILE A 49 4.03 10.61 2.15
N GLN A 50 5.34 10.59 1.89
CA GLN A 50 5.99 11.50 0.94
C GLN A 50 5.46 11.33 -0.49
N ALA A 51 5.23 10.09 -0.93
CA ALA A 51 4.66 9.83 -2.25
C ALA A 51 3.24 10.39 -2.37
N LEU A 52 2.38 10.19 -1.36
CA LEU A 52 1.03 10.77 -1.33
C LEU A 52 1.07 12.31 -1.37
N ALA A 53 1.94 12.93 -0.57
CA ALA A 53 2.12 14.38 -0.55
C ALA A 53 2.57 14.93 -1.91
N SER A 54 3.47 14.20 -2.60
CA SER A 54 3.97 14.58 -3.92
C SER A 54 2.84 14.56 -4.95
N ILE A 55 2.04 13.49 -4.99
CA ILE A 55 0.89 13.35 -5.90
C ILE A 55 -0.11 14.51 -5.73
N VAL A 56 -0.46 14.84 -4.49
CA VAL A 56 -1.40 15.95 -4.21
C VAL A 56 -0.80 17.29 -4.63
N THR A 57 0.46 17.53 -4.31
CA THR A 57 1.16 18.79 -4.64
C THR A 57 1.25 18.99 -6.15
N GLU A 58 1.63 17.96 -6.90
CA GLU A 58 1.69 17.98 -8.37
C GLU A 58 0.31 18.27 -8.99
N ARG A 59 -0.74 17.67 -8.41
CA ARG A 59 -2.12 17.91 -8.86
C ARG A 59 -2.57 19.36 -8.60
N MET A 60 -2.21 19.93 -7.45
CA MET A 60 -2.52 21.32 -7.12
C MET A 60 -1.82 22.30 -8.07
N GLN A 61 -0.53 22.07 -8.35
CA GLN A 61 0.25 22.88 -9.30
C GLN A 61 -0.34 22.83 -10.71
N SER A 62 -0.70 21.62 -11.18
CA SER A 62 -1.34 21.43 -12.48
C SER A 62 -2.71 22.13 -12.59
N SER A 63 -3.50 22.08 -11.51
CA SER A 63 -4.82 22.73 -11.45
C SER A 63 -4.69 24.26 -11.47
N ALA A 64 -3.72 24.81 -10.73
CA ALA A 64 -3.43 26.24 -10.73
C ALA A 64 -2.97 26.75 -12.10
N ALA A 65 -2.09 25.99 -12.78
CA ALA A 65 -1.66 26.31 -14.15
C ALA A 65 -2.84 26.33 -15.14
N THR A 66 -3.79 25.39 -14.98
CA THR A 66 -5.00 25.34 -15.81
C THR A 66 -5.90 26.56 -15.56
N ALA A 67 -6.11 26.96 -14.31
CA ALA A 67 -6.94 28.12 -13.96
C ALA A 67 -6.38 29.44 -14.55
N LEU A 68 -5.05 29.64 -14.49
CA LEU A 68 -4.38 30.81 -15.06
C LEU A 68 -4.43 30.87 -16.59
N SER A 69 -4.60 29.72 -17.26
CA SER A 69 -4.73 29.65 -18.72
C SER A 69 -6.16 29.92 -19.24
N GLY A 70 -7.16 29.99 -18.36
CA GLY A 70 -8.57 30.14 -18.68
C GLY A 70 -9.09 31.59 -18.78
N GLU A 71 -8.31 32.59 -18.37
CA GLU A 71 -8.73 34.00 -18.33
C GLU A 71 -8.46 34.80 -19.63
N THR A 72 -8.16 34.14 -20.75
CA THR A 72 -7.88 34.84 -22.04
C THR A 72 -8.94 34.61 -23.12
N ARG A 73 -10.23 34.61 -22.77
CA ARG A 73 -11.30 34.75 -23.77
C ARG A 73 -12.32 35.81 -23.37
#